data_AF-A0A443S0C5-F1
#
_entry.id   AF-A0A443S0C5-F1
#
_cell.length_a   1.000
_cell.length_b   1.000
_cell.length_c   1.000
_cell.angle_alpha   90.00
_cell.angle_beta   90.00
_cell.angle_gamma   90.00
#
_symmetry.space_group_name_H-M   'P 1'
#
loop_
_entity.id
_entity.type
_entity.pdbx_description
1 polymer ?
#
loop_
_entity_poly.entity_id
_entity_poly.type
_entity_poly.pdbx_seq_one_letter_code
_entity_poly.pdbx_strand_id
1 'polypeptide(L)'
;MKTLKLTILFFLNFVCLINTSFLPQPPLLVKQPVFEKLYEVAVDDESFKPFAIECETTSTPNSVYRWLKNSSPLNIDSLNRIVMQPGKGTIVFTKPNNEDEGF
;
A
#
# COMPACT_ATOMS: atom_id res chain seq x y z
N MET A 1 -18.40 50.32 6.94
CA MET A 1 -17.25 49.82 7.75
C MET A 1 -17.64 48.85 8.86
N LYS A 2 -18.75 49.03 9.59
CA LYS A 2 -19.17 48.12 10.68
C LYS A 2 -19.65 46.75 10.19
N THR A 3 -20.39 46.73 9.09
CA THR A 3 -20.88 45.50 8.42
C THR A 3 -19.72 44.65 7.88
N LEU A 4 -18.72 45.26 7.26
CA LEU A 4 -17.51 44.59 6.75
C LEU A 4 -16.72 43.90 7.87
N LYS A 5 -16.54 44.56 9.03
CA LYS A 5 -15.89 43.95 10.21
C LYS A 5 -16.68 42.74 10.74
N LEU A 6 -18.01 42.81 10.73
CA LEU A 6 -18.87 41.73 11.22
C LEU A 6 -18.81 40.51 10.28
N THR A 7 -18.81 40.72 8.96
CA THR A 7 -18.66 39.65 7.98
C THR A 7 -17.30 38.97 8.07
N ILE A 8 -16.22 39.75 8.25
CA ILE A 8 -14.86 39.21 8.45
C ILE A 8 -14.78 38.37 9.73
N LEU A 9 -15.43 38.80 10.82
CA LEU A 9 -15.44 38.07 12.08
C LEU A 9 -16.19 36.73 11.97
N PHE A 10 -17.30 36.70 11.24
CA PHE A 10 -18.04 35.46 10.94
C PHE A 10 -17.22 34.50 10.07
N PHE A 11 -16.51 35.03 9.06
CA PHE A 11 -15.65 34.22 8.19
C PHE A 11 -14.46 33.61 8.95
N LEU A 12 -13.81 34.38 9.84
CA LEU A 12 -12.72 33.89 10.69
C LEU A 12 -13.17 32.79 11.66
N ASN A 13 -14.37 32.88 12.22
CA ASN A 13 -14.93 31.82 13.06
C ASN A 13 -15.22 30.54 12.26
N PHE A 14 -15.72 30.67 11.03
CA PHE A 14 -15.97 29.54 10.14
C PHE A 14 -14.68 28.82 9.72
N VAL A 15 -13.59 29.56 9.47
CA VAL A 15 -12.27 29.00 9.11
C VAL A 15 -11.60 28.28 10.30
N CYS A 16 -11.94 28.62 11.56
CA CYS A 16 -11.38 27.93 12.73
C CYS A 16 -12.02 26.54 12.94
N LEU A 17 -13.29 26.36 12.54
CA LEU A 17 -14.06 25.12 12.70
C LEU A 17 -13.64 23.99 11.73
N ILE A 18 -12.87 24.29 10.68
CA ILE A 18 -12.41 23.30 9.69
C ILE A 18 -11.07 22.64 10.03
N ASN A 19 -10.55 22.84 11.25
CA ASN A 19 -9.38 22.08 11.72
C ASN A 19 -9.79 20.65 12.08
N THR A 20 -9.99 19.80 11.06
CA THR A 20 -10.01 18.35 11.24
C THR A 20 -8.59 17.91 11.57
N SER A 21 -8.26 17.84 12.87
CA SER A 21 -7.05 17.19 13.33
C SER A 21 -7.10 15.72 12.93
N PHE A 22 -6.36 15.35 11.88
CA PHE A 22 -6.19 13.96 11.45
C PHE A 22 -5.37 13.25 12.54
N LEU A 23 -6.04 12.49 13.40
CA LEU A 23 -5.38 11.79 14.51
C LEU A 23 -4.42 10.73 13.93
N PRO A 24 -3.15 10.71 14.34
CA PRO A 24 -2.24 9.63 14.00
C PRO A 24 -2.84 8.28 14.37
N GLN A 25 -2.85 7.36 13.41
CA GLN A 25 -3.38 6.01 13.56
C GLN A 25 -2.28 5.02 13.19
N PRO A 26 -1.98 4.05 14.07
CA PRO A 26 -1.00 3.03 13.74
C PRO A 26 -1.48 2.19 12.55
N PRO A 27 -0.57 1.59 11.78
CA PRO A 27 -0.94 0.68 10.70
C PRO A 27 -1.75 -0.51 11.20
N LEU A 28 -2.91 -0.72 10.58
CA LEU A 28 -3.73 -1.93 10.74
C LEU A 28 -3.79 -2.65 9.40
N LEU A 29 -3.43 -3.95 9.37
CA LEU A 29 -3.61 -4.79 8.19
C LEU A 29 -5.10 -5.00 7.91
N VAL A 30 -5.57 -4.56 6.75
CA VAL A 30 -6.95 -4.72 6.28
C VAL A 30 -7.08 -5.73 5.15
N LYS A 31 -5.99 -6.00 4.43
CA LYS A 31 -5.87 -7.16 3.53
C LYS A 31 -4.55 -7.86 3.75
N GLN A 32 -4.61 -9.18 3.73
CA GLN A 32 -3.48 -10.08 3.87
C GLN A 32 -3.80 -11.44 3.23
N PRO A 33 -2.81 -12.25 2.87
CA PRO A 33 -3.05 -13.61 2.40
C PRO A 33 -3.61 -14.43 3.57
N VAL A 34 -4.74 -15.09 3.36
CA VAL A 34 -5.37 -15.93 4.39
C VAL A 34 -4.69 -17.30 4.50
N PHE A 35 -4.07 -17.74 3.41
CA PHE A 35 -3.41 -19.03 3.24
C PHE A 35 -2.26 -18.87 2.24
N GLU A 36 -1.46 -19.93 2.11
CA GLU A 36 -0.42 -20.05 1.10
C GLU A 36 -0.95 -19.74 -0.31
N LYS A 37 -0.09 -19.12 -1.13
CA LYS A 37 -0.40 -18.81 -2.52
C LYS A 37 0.32 -19.80 -3.42
N LEU A 38 -0.46 -20.69 -4.03
CA LEU A 38 0.02 -21.54 -5.12
C LEU A 38 0.10 -20.71 -6.41
N TYR A 39 1.16 -20.93 -7.16
CA TYR A 39 1.38 -20.30 -8.45
C TYR A 39 1.90 -21.32 -9.46
N GLU A 40 1.78 -20.98 -10.74
CA GLU A 40 2.18 -21.83 -11.85
C GLU A 40 3.42 -21.24 -12.51
N VAL A 41 4.39 -22.10 -12.79
CA VAL A 41 5.61 -21.71 -13.50
C VAL A 41 5.42 -22.06 -14.97
N ALA A 42 5.58 -21.06 -15.82
CA ALA A 42 5.45 -21.23 -17.26
C ALA A 42 6.51 -22.21 -17.80
N VAL A 43 6.09 -23.09 -18.71
CA VAL A 43 6.99 -24.02 -19.41
C VAL A 43 7.57 -23.39 -20.68
N ASP A 44 6.87 -22.40 -21.22
CA ASP A 44 7.26 -21.60 -22.39
C ASP A 44 7.06 -20.10 -22.12
N ASP A 45 7.58 -19.24 -23.01
CA ASP A 45 7.59 -17.79 -22.81
C ASP A 45 6.20 -17.12 -22.95
N GLU A 46 5.16 -17.87 -23.33
CA GLU A 46 3.81 -17.37 -23.56
C GLU A 46 2.80 -17.78 -22.47
N SER A 47 3.12 -18.76 -21.63
CA SER A 47 2.19 -19.32 -20.62
C SER A 47 2.30 -18.70 -19.21
N PHE A 48 2.97 -17.55 -19.05
CA PHE A 48 3.08 -16.91 -17.74
C PHE A 48 1.71 -16.52 -17.17
N LYS A 49 1.44 -17.00 -15.95
CA LYS A 49 0.24 -16.65 -15.18
C LYS A 49 0.61 -15.77 -13.98
N PRO A 50 0.36 -14.46 -14.05
CA PRO A 50 0.65 -13.58 -12.94
C PRO A 50 -0.16 -13.91 -11.69
N PHE A 51 0.42 -13.65 -10.51
CA PHE A 51 -0.30 -13.71 -9.24
C PHE A 51 0.13 -12.58 -8.31
N ALA A 52 -0.68 -12.34 -7.26
CA ALA A 52 -0.41 -11.29 -6.29
C ALA A 52 -0.48 -11.84 -4.85
N ILE A 53 0.39 -11.28 -4.01
CA ILE A 53 0.34 -11.46 -2.56
C ILE A 53 -0.19 -10.15 -1.97
N GLU A 54 -1.43 -10.18 -1.49
CA GLU A 54 -2.15 -8.99 -1.03
C GLU A 54 -1.60 -8.49 0.31
N CYS A 55 -1.39 -7.17 0.41
CA CYS A 55 -1.06 -6.51 1.66
C CYS A 55 -1.53 -5.06 1.59
N GLU A 56 -2.52 -4.72 2.41
CA GLU A 56 -3.04 -3.35 2.52
C GLU A 56 -3.17 -3.00 3.99
N THR A 57 -2.81 -1.77 4.35
CA THR A 57 -3.00 -1.23 5.70
C THR A 57 -3.83 0.05 5.67
N THR A 58 -4.57 0.29 6.74
CA THR A 58 -5.09 1.61 7.07
C THR A 58 -4.17 2.23 8.11
N SER A 59 -3.65 3.41 7.83
CA SER A 59 -2.71 4.09 8.71
C SER A 59 -2.77 5.60 8.49
N THR A 60 -2.33 6.34 9.50
CA THR A 60 -2.16 7.79 9.43
C THR A 60 -0.86 8.16 10.14
N PRO A 61 0.22 8.57 9.43
CA PRO A 61 0.36 8.76 7.97
C PRO A 61 0.41 7.43 7.19
N ASN A 62 0.55 7.49 5.86
CA ASN A 62 0.63 6.31 5.00
C ASN A 62 1.77 5.36 5.41
N SER A 63 1.48 4.06 5.46
CA SER A 63 2.45 3.02 5.81
C SER A 63 3.58 2.89 4.80
N VAL A 64 4.73 2.44 5.30
CA VAL A 64 5.86 1.97 4.49
C VAL A 64 5.84 0.45 4.50
N TYR A 65 5.93 -0.17 3.33
CA TYR A 65 5.85 -1.61 3.15
C TYR A 65 7.21 -2.20 2.79
N ARG A 66 7.50 -3.40 3.30
CA ARG A 66 8.71 -4.19 3.01
C ARG A 66 8.33 -5.67 3.05
N TRP A 67 9.02 -6.47 2.25
CA TRP A 67 8.84 -7.91 2.20
C TRP A 67 10.09 -8.63 2.66
N LEU A 68 9.87 -9.75 3.35
CA LEU A 68 10.90 -10.72 3.64
C LEU A 68 10.62 -11.98 2.82
N LYS A 69 11.68 -12.63 2.38
CA LYS A 69 11.66 -13.98 1.84
C LYS A 69 12.68 -14.82 2.60
N ASN A 70 12.25 -15.92 3.17
CA ASN A 70 13.03 -16.81 4.03
C ASN A 70 13.79 -16.00 5.10
N SER A 71 13.05 -15.11 5.78
CA SER A 71 13.55 -14.17 6.80
C SER A 71 14.58 -13.13 6.31
N SER A 72 14.86 -13.05 5.01
CA SER A 72 15.79 -12.09 4.42
C SER A 72 15.05 -11.00 3.64
N PRO A 73 15.51 -9.74 3.62
CA PRO A 73 14.87 -8.68 2.85
C PRO A 73 14.76 -9.02 1.35
N LEU A 74 13.53 -8.97 0.82
CA LEU A 74 13.28 -9.09 -0.61
C LEU A 74 13.38 -7.71 -1.25
N ASN A 75 14.45 -7.48 -2.02
CA ASN A 75 14.65 -6.22 -2.74
C ASN A 75 13.86 -6.21 -4.06
N ILE A 76 12.57 -5.85 -3.98
CA ILE A 76 11.65 -5.85 -5.12
C ILE A 76 12.14 -4.93 -6.24
N ASP A 77 12.72 -3.77 -5.91
CA ASP A 77 13.18 -2.78 -6.90
C ASP A 77 14.31 -3.31 -7.80
N SER A 78 15.00 -4.37 -7.36
CA SER A 78 16.04 -5.05 -8.16
C SER A 78 15.50 -6.11 -9.12
N LEU A 79 14.21 -6.47 -9.01
CA LEU A 79 13.59 -7.58 -9.74
C LEU A 79 12.61 -7.03 -10.79
N ASN A 80 12.92 -7.22 -12.08
CA ASN A 80 12.06 -6.77 -13.17
C ASN A 80 10.76 -7.60 -13.34
N ARG A 81 10.62 -8.72 -12.61
CA ARG A 81 9.47 -9.65 -12.67
C ARG A 81 8.47 -9.46 -11.54
N ILE A 82 8.78 -8.63 -10.54
CA ILE A 82 7.97 -8.42 -9.34
C ILE A 82 7.77 -6.92 -9.16
N VAL A 83 6.53 -6.49 -8.93
CA VAL A 83 6.18 -5.08 -8.75
C VAL A 83 5.35 -4.91 -7.49
N MET A 84 5.73 -3.95 -6.64
CA MET A 84 4.89 -3.52 -5.52
C MET A 84 3.88 -2.48 -6.00
N GLN A 85 2.61 -2.67 -5.67
CA GLN A 85 1.55 -1.73 -6.04
C GLN A 85 1.76 -0.37 -5.33
N PRO A 86 1.67 0.76 -6.04
CA PRO A 86 1.84 2.08 -5.44
C PRO A 86 0.90 2.32 -4.25
N GLY A 87 1.46 2.77 -3.13
CA GLY A 87 0.70 3.07 -1.90
C GLY A 87 0.18 1.84 -1.14
N LYS A 88 0.52 0.62 -1.58
CA LYS A 88 0.13 -0.64 -0.96
C LYS A 88 1.35 -1.53 -0.72
N GLY A 89 1.17 -2.53 0.12
CA GLY A 89 2.16 -3.59 0.29
C GLY A 89 1.98 -4.72 -0.71
N THR A 90 0.86 -4.77 -1.44
CA THR A 90 0.58 -5.85 -2.40
C THR A 90 1.69 -5.95 -3.45
N ILE A 91 2.29 -7.13 -3.58
CA ILE A 91 3.28 -7.42 -4.61
C ILE A 91 2.67 -8.32 -5.68
N VAL A 92 3.03 -8.06 -6.93
CA VAL A 92 2.55 -8.78 -8.11
C VAL A 92 3.74 -9.41 -8.80
N PHE A 93 3.70 -10.73 -8.96
CA PHE A 93 4.64 -11.51 -9.74
C PHE A 93 4.08 -11.59 -11.17
N THR A 94 4.75 -10.96 -12.14
CA THR A 94 4.29 -10.91 -13.54
C THR A 94 4.78 -12.10 -14.35
N LYS A 95 5.98 -12.60 -14.02
CA LYS A 95 6.60 -13.79 -14.62
C LYS A 95 7.17 -14.69 -13.53
N PRO A 96 6.32 -15.42 -12.79
CA PRO A 96 6.77 -16.22 -11.67
C PRO A 96 7.64 -17.40 -12.12
N ASN A 97 8.63 -17.76 -11.31
CA ASN A 97 9.54 -18.88 -11.56
C ASN A 97 9.80 -19.71 -10.29
N ASN A 98 10.60 -20.77 -10.40
CA ASN A 98 10.92 -21.64 -9.27
C ASN A 98 11.69 -20.93 -8.15
N GLU A 99 12.41 -19.84 -8.45
CA GLU A 99 13.15 -19.08 -7.44
C GLU A 99 12.22 -18.26 -6.55
N ASP A 100 10.93 -18.11 -6.90
CA ASP A 100 9.94 -17.37 -6.15
C ASP A 100 9.33 -18.19 -4.99
N GLU A 101 9.60 -19.50 -4.91
CA GLU A 101 9.14 -20.39 -3.84
C GLU A 101 9.82 -20.06 -2.49
N GLY A 102 9.05 -20.02 -1.40
CA GLY A 102 9.55 -19.75 -0.05
C GLY A 102 8.51 -19.13 0.88
N PHE A 103 8.97 -18.74 2.07
CA PHE A 103 8.16 -18.13 3.14
C PHE A 103 8.44 -16.64 3.34
#